data_AF-A0A7W1BT66-F1
#
_entry.id   AF-A0A7W1BT66-F1
#
_cell.length_a   1.000
_cell.length_b   1.000
_cell.length_c   1.000
_cell.angle_alpha   90.00
_cell.angle_beta   90.00
_cell.angle_gamma   90.00
#
_symmetry.space_group_name_H-M   'P 1'
#
loop_
_entity.id
_entity.type
_entity.pdbx_description
1 polymer ?
#
loop_
_entity_poly.entity_id
_entity_poly.type
_entity_poly.pdbx_seq_one_letter_code
_entity_poly.pdbx_strand_id
1 'polypeptide(L)'
;MTGDVLDAVARNLATPCVRNSRGLLLLALSHLSLGDETRAFELEQEAERIAGLGYDTYLSGPRIRIALARGDRASAEALAELPVERSFVWGPAVFATRLDVLVALGRHDWIEREAPSLLQPGTLLEPFALRALGAARRDDELLSRADERFAELGLDWHAAQTERLLAGI
;
A
#
# COMPACT_ATOMS: atom_id res chain seq x y z
N MET A 1 -1.47 -22.12 1.75
CA MET A 1 -1.95 -20.72 1.63
C MET A 1 -1.87 -20.19 0.20
N THR A 2 -0.73 -20.30 -0.53
CA THR A 2 -0.64 -19.84 -1.93
C THR A 2 -1.59 -20.60 -2.88
N GLY A 3 -1.71 -21.93 -2.73
CA GLY A 3 -2.59 -22.77 -3.54
C GLY A 3 -4.08 -22.42 -3.40
N ASP A 4 -4.53 -22.16 -2.16
CA ASP A 4 -5.94 -21.88 -1.86
C ASP A 4 -6.46 -20.62 -2.57
N VAL A 5 -5.60 -19.61 -2.74
CA VAL A 5 -5.92 -18.36 -3.45
C VAL A 5 -6.03 -18.61 -4.95
N LEU A 6 -5.10 -19.35 -5.55
CA LEU A 6 -5.13 -19.66 -6.98
C LEU A 6 -6.36 -20.50 -7.35
N ASP A 7 -6.69 -21.49 -6.52
CA ASP A 7 -7.88 -22.33 -6.69
C ASP A 7 -9.18 -21.54 -6.55
N ALA A 8 -9.21 -20.53 -5.67
CA ALA A 8 -10.36 -19.64 -5.53
C ALA A 8 -10.50 -18.71 -6.76
N VAL A 9 -9.39 -18.16 -7.27
CA VAL A 9 -9.41 -17.32 -8.48
C VAL A 9 -9.94 -18.10 -9.68
N ALA A 10 -9.41 -19.31 -9.91
CA ALA A 10 -9.81 -20.16 -11.02
C ALA A 10 -11.32 -20.47 -10.99
N ARG A 11 -11.87 -20.81 -9.82
CA ARG A 11 -13.30 -21.07 -9.64
C ARG A 11 -14.20 -19.86 -9.89
N ASN A 12 -13.68 -18.66 -9.67
CA ASN A 12 -14.45 -17.41 -9.76
C ASN A 12 -14.28 -16.69 -11.10
N LEU A 13 -13.63 -17.28 -12.10
CA LEU A 13 -13.42 -16.63 -13.40
C LEU A 13 -14.73 -16.28 -14.12
N ALA A 14 -15.78 -17.06 -13.93
CA ALA A 14 -17.11 -16.78 -14.48
C ALA A 14 -17.82 -15.61 -13.77
N THR A 15 -17.33 -15.19 -12.59
CA THR A 15 -17.86 -14.09 -11.79
C THR A 15 -16.72 -13.22 -11.27
N PRO A 16 -16.01 -12.47 -12.16
CA PRO A 16 -14.79 -11.76 -11.79
C PRO A 16 -15.03 -10.73 -10.69
N CYS A 17 -14.33 -10.87 -9.57
CA CYS A 17 -14.34 -9.94 -8.45
C CYS A 17 -12.96 -9.31 -8.30
N VAL A 18 -12.90 -8.03 -7.92
CA VAL A 18 -11.64 -7.33 -7.60
C VAL A 18 -10.77 -8.07 -6.58
N ARG A 19 -11.37 -8.90 -5.72
CA ARG A 19 -10.64 -9.78 -4.79
C ARG A 19 -9.72 -10.77 -5.52
N ASN A 20 -10.09 -11.24 -6.71
CA ASN A 20 -9.29 -12.17 -7.48
C ASN A 20 -7.97 -11.51 -7.92
N SER A 21 -8.04 -10.39 -8.64
CA SER A 21 -6.86 -9.60 -9.04
C SER A 21 -6.05 -9.17 -7.83
N ARG A 22 -6.72 -8.67 -6.77
CA ARG A 22 -6.04 -8.25 -5.54
C ARG A 22 -5.28 -9.39 -4.88
N GLY A 23 -5.88 -10.58 -4.81
CA GLY A 23 -5.23 -11.77 -4.24
C GLY A 23 -3.96 -12.14 -4.98
N LEU A 24 -4.01 -12.12 -6.32
CA LEU A 24 -2.83 -12.35 -7.16
C LEU A 24 -1.74 -11.31 -6.94
N LEU A 25 -2.08 -10.02 -6.85
CA LEU A 25 -1.09 -8.96 -6.57
C LEU A 25 -0.45 -9.09 -5.18
N LEU A 26 -1.21 -9.56 -4.17
CA LEU A 26 -0.64 -9.83 -2.84
C LEU A 26 0.33 -11.01 -2.88
N LEU A 27 0.00 -12.07 -3.64
CA LEU A 27 0.94 -13.17 -3.87
C LEU A 27 2.17 -12.68 -4.65
N ALA A 28 2.01 -11.83 -5.66
CA ALA A 28 3.11 -11.26 -6.41
C ALA A 28 4.08 -10.50 -5.51
N LEU A 29 3.55 -9.60 -4.66
CA LEU A 29 4.34 -8.89 -3.64
C LEU A 29 5.07 -9.84 -2.68
N SER A 30 4.42 -10.95 -2.32
CA SER A 30 5.04 -11.96 -1.44
C SER A 30 6.22 -12.67 -2.13
N HIS A 31 6.06 -13.07 -3.40
CA HIS A 31 7.14 -13.66 -4.20
C HIS A 31 8.29 -12.66 -4.42
N LEU A 32 7.96 -11.40 -4.72
CA LEU A 32 8.92 -10.32 -4.84
C LEU A 32 9.74 -10.13 -3.56
N SER A 33 9.08 -10.19 -2.39
CA SER A 33 9.74 -10.10 -1.08
C SER A 33 10.68 -11.29 -0.79
N LEU A 34 10.50 -12.42 -1.48
CA LEU A 34 11.36 -13.60 -1.42
C LEU A 34 12.43 -13.61 -2.54
N GLY A 35 12.48 -12.59 -3.39
CA GLY A 35 13.41 -12.48 -4.52
C GLY A 35 12.99 -13.25 -5.77
N ASP A 36 11.77 -13.78 -5.82
CA ASP A 36 11.23 -14.52 -6.96
C ASP A 36 10.52 -13.57 -7.95
N GLU A 37 11.34 -12.80 -8.67
CA GLU A 37 10.88 -11.78 -9.63
C GLU A 37 10.01 -12.38 -10.75
N THR A 38 10.42 -13.53 -11.27
CA THR A 38 9.71 -14.22 -12.36
C THR A 38 8.30 -14.55 -11.94
N ARG A 39 8.11 -15.16 -10.76
CA ARG A 39 6.79 -15.53 -10.30
C ARG A 39 5.94 -14.32 -9.93
N ALA A 40 6.55 -13.28 -9.36
CA ALA A 40 5.86 -12.02 -9.10
C ALA A 40 5.28 -11.43 -10.40
N PHE A 41 6.10 -11.35 -11.44
CA PHE A 41 5.70 -10.83 -12.75
C PHE A 41 4.59 -11.65 -13.42
N GLU A 42 4.65 -12.99 -13.36
CA GLU A 42 3.58 -13.84 -13.87
C GLU A 42 2.24 -13.59 -13.17
N LEU A 43 2.27 -13.46 -11.84
CA LEU A 43 1.07 -13.21 -11.03
C LEU A 43 0.49 -11.82 -11.28
N GLU A 44 1.33 -10.82 -11.53
CA GLU A 44 0.89 -9.47 -11.92
C GLU A 44 0.19 -9.46 -13.28
N GLN A 45 0.78 -10.12 -14.29
CA GLN A 45 0.14 -10.21 -15.60
C GLN A 45 -1.22 -10.92 -15.53
N GLU A 46 -1.32 -11.98 -14.74
CA GLU A 46 -2.59 -12.68 -14.54
C GLU A 46 -3.59 -11.81 -13.78
N ALA A 47 -3.14 -11.05 -12.77
CA ALA A 47 -3.98 -10.11 -12.04
C ALA A 47 -4.56 -9.03 -12.96
N GLU A 48 -3.75 -8.51 -13.87
CA GLU A 48 -4.13 -7.51 -14.88
C GLU A 48 -5.14 -8.09 -15.86
N ARG A 49 -4.90 -9.29 -16.37
CA ARG A 49 -5.77 -9.97 -17.35
C ARG A 49 -7.19 -10.15 -16.83
N ILE A 50 -7.37 -10.35 -15.52
CA ILE A 50 -8.68 -10.56 -14.90
C ILE A 50 -9.23 -9.33 -14.19
N ALA A 51 -8.49 -8.21 -14.18
CA ALA A 51 -8.95 -6.97 -13.59
C ALA A 51 -10.10 -6.39 -14.44
N GLY A 52 -11.20 -6.04 -13.76
CA GLY A 52 -12.33 -5.34 -14.37
C GLY A 52 -12.11 -3.83 -14.43
N LEU A 53 -12.85 -3.17 -15.32
CA LEU A 53 -12.88 -1.72 -15.42
C LEU A 53 -13.29 -1.11 -14.07
N GLY A 54 -12.53 -0.10 -13.61
CA GLY A 54 -12.80 0.60 -12.35
C GLY A 54 -12.17 -0.06 -11.11
N TYR A 55 -11.34 -1.09 -11.27
CA TYR A 55 -10.63 -1.71 -10.14
C TYR A 55 -9.38 -0.94 -9.69
N ASP A 56 -8.92 0.04 -10.46
CA ASP A 56 -7.62 0.69 -10.27
C ASP A 56 -7.40 1.27 -8.86
N THR A 57 -8.37 2.02 -8.34
CA THR A 57 -8.29 2.57 -6.97
C THR A 57 -8.18 1.46 -5.92
N TYR A 58 -8.87 0.34 -6.11
CA TYR A 58 -8.89 -0.79 -5.17
C TYR A 58 -7.62 -1.65 -5.25
N LEU A 59 -6.97 -1.68 -6.41
CA LEU A 59 -5.72 -2.40 -6.65
C LEU A 59 -4.48 -1.54 -6.41
N SER A 60 -4.64 -0.22 -6.23
CA SER A 60 -3.56 0.75 -6.03
C SER A 60 -2.62 0.34 -4.89
N GLY A 61 -3.14 -0.07 -3.73
CA GLY A 61 -2.31 -0.44 -2.57
C GLY A 61 -1.26 -1.53 -2.89
N PRO A 62 -1.66 -2.74 -3.32
CA PRO A 62 -0.71 -3.77 -3.73
C PRO A 62 0.23 -3.34 -4.86
N ARG A 63 -0.29 -2.65 -5.89
CA ARG A 63 0.53 -2.15 -7.01
C ARG A 63 1.60 -1.15 -6.55
N ILE A 64 1.26 -0.24 -5.63
CA ILE A 64 2.19 0.72 -5.04
C ILE A 64 3.29 -0.01 -4.28
N ARG A 65 2.94 -1.01 -3.45
CA ARG A 65 3.96 -1.76 -2.69
C ARG A 65 4.91 -2.52 -3.61
N ILE A 66 4.42 -3.08 -4.71
CA ILE A 66 5.25 -3.71 -5.73
C ILE A 66 6.18 -2.68 -6.38
N ALA A 67 5.65 -1.53 -6.81
CA ALA A 67 6.44 -0.47 -7.40
C ALA A 67 7.55 0.03 -6.46
N LEU A 68 7.22 0.27 -5.19
CA LEU A 68 8.20 0.65 -4.16
C LEU A 68 9.25 -0.44 -3.93
N ALA A 69 8.85 -1.71 -3.86
CA ALA A 69 9.78 -2.83 -3.69
C ALA A 69 10.77 -2.98 -4.87
N ARG A 70 10.36 -2.59 -6.08
CA ARG A 70 11.23 -2.54 -7.27
C ARG A 70 12.01 -1.24 -7.44
N GLY A 71 11.72 -0.22 -6.63
CA GLY A 71 12.20 1.15 -6.87
C GLY A 71 11.70 1.79 -8.17
N ASP A 72 10.57 1.30 -8.68
CA ASP A 72 9.89 1.90 -9.82
C ASP A 72 9.13 3.16 -9.38
N ARG A 73 9.88 4.26 -9.29
CA ARG A 73 9.37 5.57 -8.88
C ARG A 73 8.27 6.07 -9.81
N ALA A 74 8.39 5.83 -11.12
CA ALA A 74 7.43 6.32 -12.11
C ALA A 74 6.06 5.66 -11.93
N SER A 75 6.04 4.34 -11.76
CA SER A 75 4.80 3.63 -11.44
C SER A 75 4.24 4.03 -10.08
N ALA A 76 5.09 4.19 -9.07
CA ALA A 76 4.67 4.63 -7.74
C ALA A 76 3.99 6.01 -7.78
N GLU A 77 4.53 6.96 -8.57
CA GLU A 77 3.97 8.29 -8.75
C GLU A 77 2.63 8.24 -9.50
N ALA A 78 2.55 7.53 -10.63
CA ALA A 78 1.30 7.38 -11.38
C ALA A 78 0.18 6.76 -10.51
N LEU A 79 0.51 5.78 -9.68
CA LEU A 79 -0.44 5.15 -8.76
C LEU A 79 -0.84 6.07 -7.60
N ALA A 80 0.08 6.92 -7.12
CA ALA A 80 -0.21 7.93 -6.11
C ALA A 80 -1.13 9.05 -6.62
N GLU A 81 -1.24 9.24 -7.94
CA GLU A 81 -2.17 10.22 -8.53
C GLU A 81 -3.60 9.71 -8.67
N LEU A 82 -3.81 8.39 -8.52
CA LEU A 82 -5.15 7.82 -8.57
C LEU A 82 -6.05 8.40 -7.48
N PRO A 83 -7.34 8.66 -7.79
CA PRO A 83 -8.29 9.13 -6.80
C PRO A 83 -8.45 8.06 -5.71
N VAL A 84 -8.47 8.50 -4.46
CA VAL A 84 -8.78 7.62 -3.34
C VAL A 84 -10.23 7.77 -2.94
N GLU A 85 -10.94 6.65 -2.94
CA GLU A 85 -12.31 6.57 -2.46
C GLU A 85 -12.33 6.03 -1.02
N ARG A 86 -13.17 6.64 -0.18
CA ARG A 86 -13.48 6.08 1.15
C ARG A 86 -14.37 4.85 0.97
N SER A 87 -13.74 3.71 0.74
CA SER A 87 -14.40 2.41 0.66
C SER A 87 -14.32 1.65 1.99
N PHE A 88 -15.41 0.98 2.37
CA PHE A 88 -15.48 0.20 3.61
C PHE A 88 -14.50 -0.98 3.63
N VAL A 89 -14.31 -1.69 2.51
CA VAL A 89 -13.59 -2.97 2.51
C VAL A 89 -12.07 -2.82 2.38
N TRP A 90 -11.60 -1.85 1.60
CA TRP A 90 -10.15 -1.67 1.35
C TRP A 90 -9.65 -0.25 1.61
N GLY A 91 -10.53 0.70 1.93
CA GLY A 91 -10.19 2.10 2.14
C GLY A 91 -9.00 2.29 3.08
N PRO A 92 -9.00 1.71 4.30
CA PRO A 92 -7.89 1.90 5.23
C PRO A 92 -6.54 1.43 4.67
N ALA A 93 -6.49 0.29 3.97
CA ALA A 93 -5.25 -0.19 3.36
C ALA A 93 -4.76 0.70 2.19
N VAL A 94 -5.70 1.27 1.43
CA VAL A 94 -5.39 2.23 0.35
C VAL A 94 -4.83 3.52 0.94
N PHE A 95 -5.46 4.10 1.96
CA PHE A 95 -4.97 5.32 2.62
C PHE A 95 -3.60 5.10 3.29
N ALA A 96 -3.42 4.00 4.02
CA ALA A 96 -2.14 3.64 4.63
C ALA A 96 -1.02 3.60 3.57
N THR A 97 -1.25 2.87 2.48
CA THR A 97 -0.25 2.71 1.42
C THR A 97 -0.04 4.00 0.62
N ARG A 98 -1.07 4.84 0.50
CA ARG A 98 -0.97 6.18 -0.08
C ARG A 98 -0.06 7.09 0.72
N LEU A 99 -0.22 7.12 2.04
CA LEU A 99 0.66 7.91 2.91
C LEU A 99 2.10 7.42 2.79
N ASP A 100 2.33 6.11 2.75
CA ASP A 100 3.66 5.52 2.60
C ASP A 100 4.34 5.94 1.28
N VAL A 101 3.62 5.85 0.16
CA VAL A 101 4.20 6.27 -1.13
C VAL A 101 4.44 7.78 -1.19
N LEU A 102 3.59 8.60 -0.57
CA LEU A 102 3.83 10.05 -0.52
C LEU A 102 5.09 10.38 0.28
N VAL A 103 5.36 9.64 1.36
CA VAL A 103 6.62 9.74 2.12
C VAL A 103 7.80 9.34 1.25
N ALA A 104 7.77 8.15 0.65
CA ALA A 104 8.85 7.66 -0.21
C ALA A 104 9.12 8.57 -1.42
N LEU A 105 8.08 9.20 -1.96
CA LEU A 105 8.20 10.14 -3.07
C LEU A 105 8.61 11.56 -2.63
N GLY A 106 8.63 11.87 -1.32
CA GLY A 106 8.92 13.21 -0.83
C GLY A 106 7.84 14.24 -1.19
N ARG A 107 6.58 13.83 -1.32
CA ARG A 107 5.45 14.68 -1.75
C ARG A 107 4.87 15.47 -0.57
N HIS A 108 5.69 16.34 0.02
CA HIS A 108 5.35 17.07 1.26
C HIS A 108 4.04 17.86 1.15
N ASP A 109 3.81 18.58 0.04
CA ASP A 109 2.58 19.37 -0.17
C ASP A 109 1.31 18.49 -0.14
N TRP A 110 1.41 17.26 -0.64
CA TRP A 110 0.29 16.33 -0.68
C TRP A 110 0.04 15.72 0.71
N ILE A 111 1.11 15.42 1.44
CA ILE A 111 1.04 14.96 2.82
C ILE A 111 0.34 16.01 3.69
N GLU A 112 0.78 17.28 3.63
CA GLU A 112 0.22 18.37 4.43
C GLU A 112 -1.26 18.62 4.14
N ARG A 113 -1.70 18.35 2.91
CA ARG A 113 -3.11 18.46 2.53
C ARG A 113 -3.96 17.30 3.05
N GLU A 114 -3.43 16.08 3.05
CA GLU A 114 -4.23 14.87 3.19
C GLU A 114 -4.15 14.25 4.60
N ALA A 115 -2.95 14.16 5.16
CA ALA A 115 -2.69 13.51 6.44
C ALA A 115 -3.43 14.13 7.64
N PRO A 116 -3.61 15.46 7.76
CA PRO A 116 -4.32 16.04 8.92
C PRO A 116 -5.76 15.52 9.09
N SER A 117 -6.45 15.22 7.99
CA SER A 117 -7.81 14.68 8.03
C SER A 117 -7.89 13.22 8.53
N LEU A 118 -6.74 12.54 8.60
CA LEU A 118 -6.59 11.15 9.01
C LEU A 118 -5.95 11.01 10.41
N LEU A 119 -5.55 12.12 11.03
CA LEU A 119 -5.11 12.17 12.43
C LEU A 119 -6.31 12.06 13.38
N GLN A 120 -6.84 10.86 13.53
CA GLN A 120 -7.90 10.56 14.48
C GLN A 120 -7.39 9.55 15.52
N PRO A 121 -7.35 9.92 16.81
CA PRO A 121 -6.82 9.05 17.86
C PRO A 121 -7.47 7.67 17.91
N GLY A 122 -6.64 6.63 18.07
CA GLY A 122 -7.09 5.24 18.20
C GLY A 122 -7.59 4.62 16.89
N THR A 123 -7.29 5.22 15.73
CA THR A 123 -7.67 4.68 14.43
C THR A 123 -6.48 4.04 13.72
N LEU A 124 -6.76 3.08 12.83
CA LEU A 124 -5.72 2.41 12.04
C LEU A 124 -4.85 3.38 11.23
N LEU A 125 -5.40 4.51 10.79
CA LEU A 125 -4.69 5.47 9.94
C LEU A 125 -3.87 6.49 10.72
N GLU A 126 -4.09 6.62 12.04
CA GLU A 126 -3.36 7.56 12.89
C GLU A 126 -1.83 7.43 12.77
N PRO A 127 -1.21 6.24 12.99
CA PRO A 127 0.25 6.12 12.92
C PRO A 127 0.79 6.45 11.52
N PHE A 128 0.06 6.12 10.45
CA PHE A 128 0.47 6.44 9.08
C PHE A 128 0.44 7.95 8.83
N ALA A 129 -0.58 8.65 9.32
CA ALA A 129 -0.71 10.10 9.20
C ALA A 129 0.35 10.83 10.04
N LEU A 130 0.63 10.35 11.26
CA LEU A 130 1.70 10.86 12.12
C LEU A 130 3.07 10.71 11.43
N ARG A 131 3.38 9.51 10.92
CA ARG A 131 4.63 9.26 10.19
C ARG A 131 4.78 10.18 8.99
N ALA A 132 3.72 10.31 8.19
CA ALA A 132 3.75 11.14 6.99
C ALA A 132 4.04 12.61 7.34
N LEU A 133 3.34 13.16 8.34
CA LEU A 133 3.57 14.53 8.79
C LEU A 133 4.95 14.71 9.42
N GLY A 134 5.43 13.74 10.20
CA GLY A 134 6.80 13.72 10.72
C GLY A 134 7.84 13.79 9.61
N ALA A 135 7.64 13.02 8.54
CA ALA A 135 8.50 13.06 7.36
C ALA A 135 8.48 14.43 6.66
N ALA A 136 7.29 14.96 6.36
CA ALA A 136 7.15 16.22 5.63
C ALA A 136 7.71 17.42 6.41
N ARG A 137 7.58 17.39 7.74
CA ARG A 137 7.99 18.48 8.65
C ARG A 137 9.38 18.30 9.23
N ARG A 138 9.98 17.12 9.06
CA ARG A 138 11.22 16.69 9.75
C ARG A 138 11.08 16.80 11.26
N ASP A 139 9.98 16.24 11.75
CA ASP A 139 9.58 16.29 13.15
C ASP A 139 9.73 14.89 13.78
N ASP A 140 10.82 14.72 14.52
CA ASP A 140 11.16 13.45 15.18
C ASP A 140 10.17 13.08 16.29
N GLU A 141 9.48 14.06 16.88
CA GLU A 141 8.44 13.77 17.89
C GLU A 141 7.22 13.12 17.23
N LEU A 142 6.81 13.62 16.06
CA LEU A 142 5.75 12.98 15.28
C LEU A 142 6.13 11.57 14.80
N LEU A 143 7.38 11.36 14.41
CA LEU A 143 7.89 10.03 14.03
C LEU A 143 7.88 9.07 15.24
N SER A 144 8.40 9.49 16.39
CA SER A 144 8.38 8.68 17.62
C SER A 144 6.96 8.31 18.03
N ARG A 145 6.02 9.25 17.97
CA ARG A 145 4.62 8.98 18.27
C ARG A 145 3.98 8.01 17.27
N ALA A 146 4.36 8.10 15.99
CA ALA A 146 3.89 7.15 14.99
C ALA A 146 4.34 5.71 15.34
N ASP A 147 5.60 5.54 15.73
CA ASP A 147 6.15 4.23 16.11
C ASP A 147 5.46 3.65 17.35
N GLU A 148 5.20 4.47 18.37
CA GLU A 148 4.40 4.07 19.54
C GLU A 148 2.99 3.61 19.13
N ARG A 149 2.32 4.38 18.25
CA ARG A 149 0.97 4.03 17.77
C ARG A 149 0.99 2.75 16.92
N PHE A 150 2.02 2.52 16.11
CA PHE A 150 2.17 1.26 15.37
C PHE A 150 2.34 0.07 16.32
N ALA A 151 3.18 0.20 17.35
CA ALA A 151 3.41 -0.85 18.34
C ALA A 151 2.13 -1.19 19.11
N GLU A 152 1.36 -0.19 19.53
CA GLU A 152 0.08 -0.41 20.22
C GLU A 152 -0.96 -1.17 19.38
N LEU A 153 -0.92 -0.99 18.05
CA LEU A 153 -1.80 -1.69 17.11
C LEU A 153 -1.23 -3.04 16.63
N GLY A 154 -0.03 -3.44 17.09
CA GLY A 154 0.66 -4.66 16.65
C GLY A 154 1.08 -4.62 15.18
N LEU A 155 1.40 -3.43 14.67
CA LEU A 155 1.79 -3.18 13.28
C LEU A 155 3.31 -3.01 13.13
N ASP A 156 4.09 -3.84 13.82
CA ASP A 156 5.55 -3.72 13.90
C ASP A 156 6.24 -3.72 12.53
N TRP A 157 5.70 -4.49 11.58
CA TRP A 157 6.21 -4.51 10.21
C TRP A 157 6.13 -3.13 9.55
N HIS A 158 5.05 -2.38 9.81
CA HIS A 158 4.88 -1.02 9.29
C HIS A 158 5.82 -0.03 9.96
N ALA A 159 6.03 -0.12 11.29
CA ALA A 159 7.01 0.69 12.00
C ALA A 159 8.43 0.49 11.43
N ALA A 160 8.81 -0.77 11.18
CA ALA A 160 10.11 -1.11 10.59
C ALA A 160 10.33 -0.56 9.16
N GLN A 161 9.29 -0.06 8.48
CA GLN A 161 9.46 0.58 7.16
C GLN A 161 9.83 2.07 7.26
N THR A 162 9.75 2.71 8.42
CA THR A 162 9.87 4.18 8.53
C THR A 162 11.18 4.70 7.93
N GLU A 163 12.33 4.19 8.36
CA GLU A 163 13.65 4.65 7.86
C GLU A 163 13.79 4.47 6.34
N ARG A 164 13.32 3.34 5.82
CA ARG A 164 13.33 3.01 4.39
C ARG A 164 12.51 4.00 3.59
N LEU A 165 11.28 4.27 4.03
CA LEU A 165 10.41 5.24 3.37
C LEU A 165 11.02 6.64 3.40
N LEU A 166 11.63 7.06 4.50
CA LEU A 166 12.32 8.35 4.60
C LEU A 166 13.54 8.45 3.67
N ALA A 167 14.22 7.33 3.44
CA ALA A 167 15.31 7.23 2.46
C ALA A 167 14.82 7.23 1.00
N GLY A 168 13.51 7.16 0.78
CA GLY A 168 12.89 7.08 -0.54
C GLY A 168 12.69 5.67 -1.07
N ILE A 169 13.04 4.65 -0.25
CA ILE A 169 12.78 3.18 -0.22
C ILE A 169 13.99 2.36 0.26
#